data_AF-A0A0D8XUK0-F1
#
_entry.id   AF-A0A0D8XUK0-F1
#
_cell.length_a   1.000
_cell.length_b   1.000
_cell.length_c   1.000
_cell.angle_alpha   90.00
_cell.angle_beta   90.00
_cell.angle_gamma   90.00
#
_symmetry.space_group_name_H-M   'P 1'
#
loop_
_entity.id
_entity.type
_entity.pdbx_description
1 polymer ?
#
loop_
_entity_poly.entity_id
_entity_poly.type
_entity_poly.pdbx_seq_one_letter_code
_entity_poly.pdbx_strand_id
1 'polypeptide(L)'
;MTRYILHHFAPQSWYCDFKHHKNKYILIKYYTGTNATKRIADEFDSVFLRAEVPSEQRAVIHSEMLKGRTKHSTSHSDVRDNIEKKLLGDEYLMRHLMHMYYYDFIEFGFI
;
A
#
# COMPACT_ATOMS: atom_id res chain seq x y z
N MET A 1 -17.17 17.52 4.81
CA MET A 1 -15.99 17.45 3.91
C MET A 1 -14.74 16.94 4.62
N THR A 2 -14.49 17.33 5.87
CA THR A 2 -13.27 17.03 6.65
C THR A 2 -13.00 15.55 6.90
N ARG A 3 -14.02 14.75 7.23
CA ARG A 3 -13.85 13.32 7.58
C ARG A 3 -13.41 12.44 6.39
N TYR A 4 -13.90 12.74 5.19
CA TYR A 4 -13.54 12.00 3.97
C TYR A 4 -12.06 12.17 3.63
N ILE A 5 -11.56 13.42 3.65
CA ILE A 5 -10.16 13.73 3.38
C ILE A 5 -9.26 13.10 4.44
N LEU A 6 -9.63 13.20 5.73
CA LEU A 6 -8.86 12.57 6.79
C LEU A 6 -8.72 11.05 6.59
N HIS A 7 -9.80 10.38 6.19
CA HIS A 7 -9.77 8.93 5.91
C HIS A 7 -8.88 8.53 4.73
N HIS A 8 -8.69 9.43 3.75
CA HIS A 8 -7.86 9.16 2.58
C HIS A 8 -6.39 9.53 2.78
N PHE A 9 -6.10 10.52 3.63
CA PHE A 9 -4.76 11.09 3.74
C PHE A 9 -4.09 10.91 5.10
N ALA A 10 -4.80 10.50 6.16
CA ALA A 10 -4.16 10.27 7.44
C ALA A 10 -3.15 9.11 7.37
N PRO A 11 -2.03 9.20 8.11
CA PRO A 11 -1.04 8.13 8.19
C PRO A 11 -1.66 6.80 8.61
N GLN A 12 -1.16 5.69 8.06
CA GLN A 12 -1.65 4.36 8.35
C GLN A 12 -1.44 4.00 9.84
N SER A 13 -0.36 4.49 10.45
CA SER A 13 -0.08 4.28 11.89
C SER A 13 -1.08 4.96 12.83
N TRP A 14 -1.94 5.85 12.34
CA TRP A 14 -2.96 6.52 13.16
C TRP A 14 -4.22 5.67 13.36
N TYR A 15 -4.40 4.61 12.57
CA TYR A 15 -5.60 3.78 12.63
C TYR A 15 -5.45 2.63 13.61
N CYS A 16 -6.60 2.16 14.12
CA CYS A 16 -6.72 0.91 14.87
C CYS A 16 -5.80 0.78 16.10
N ASP A 17 -5.43 1.93 16.69
CA ASP A 17 -4.49 1.98 17.81
C ASP A 17 -3.19 1.19 17.51
N PHE A 18 -2.67 1.40 16.29
CA PHE A 18 -1.56 0.63 15.71
C PHE A 18 -0.37 0.50 16.66
N LYS A 19 -0.01 1.58 17.37
CA LYS A 19 1.11 1.60 18.32
C LYS A 19 1.03 0.48 19.36
N HIS A 20 -0.14 0.22 19.93
CA HIS A 20 -0.31 -0.82 20.96
C HIS A 20 -0.64 -2.20 20.35
N HIS A 21 -1.02 -2.22 19.07
CA HIS A 21 -1.52 -3.41 18.38
C HIS A 21 -0.60 -3.91 17.27
N LYS A 22 0.57 -3.29 17.07
CA LYS A 22 1.51 -3.58 15.97
C LYS A 22 1.82 -5.07 15.83
N ASN A 23 2.02 -5.75 16.96
CA ASN A 23 2.31 -7.19 17.01
C ASN A 23 1.16 -8.08 16.52
N LYS A 24 -0.04 -7.54 16.31
CA LYS A 24 -1.20 -8.26 15.75
C LYS A 24 -1.30 -8.13 14.23
N TYR A 25 -0.45 -7.34 13.59
CA TYR A 25 -0.45 -7.14 12.15
C TYR A 25 0.61 -7.98 11.46
N ILE A 26 0.28 -8.44 10.25
CA ILE A 26 1.27 -8.89 9.27
C ILE A 26 1.39 -7.79 8.23
N LEU A 27 2.58 -7.20 8.11
CA LEU A 27 2.85 -6.13 7.16
C LEU A 27 3.31 -6.73 5.83
N ILE A 28 2.53 -6.50 4.77
CA ILE A 28 2.89 -6.86 3.38
C ILE A 28 3.31 -5.57 2.69
N LYS A 29 4.54 -5.53 2.16
CA LYS A 29 5.06 -4.33 1.48
C LYS A 29 4.55 -4.29 0.04
N TYR A 30 4.14 -3.10 -0.42
CA TYR A 30 3.78 -2.90 -1.81
C TYR A 30 5.04 -2.74 -2.66
N TYR A 31 5.40 -3.79 -3.41
CA TYR A 31 6.55 -3.76 -4.29
C TYR A 31 6.27 -3.06 -5.62
N THR A 32 7.31 -2.48 -6.21
CA THR A 32 7.31 -1.93 -7.57
C THR A 32 8.42 -2.59 -8.40
N GLY A 33 8.32 -2.51 -9.73
CA GLY A 33 9.31 -3.08 -10.66
C GLY A 33 9.00 -4.50 -11.14
N THR A 34 10.02 -5.15 -11.71
CA THR A 34 9.88 -6.50 -12.25
C THR A 34 9.53 -7.50 -11.15
N ASN A 35 8.60 -8.41 -11.45
CA ASN A 35 8.10 -9.43 -10.51
C ASN A 35 7.39 -8.91 -9.24
N ALA A 36 7.14 -7.60 -9.12
CA ALA A 36 6.48 -7.02 -7.94
C ALA A 36 5.12 -7.69 -7.65
N THR A 37 4.26 -7.82 -8.67
CA THR A 37 2.94 -8.46 -8.53
C THR A 37 3.04 -9.88 -7.99
N LYS A 38 4.00 -10.67 -8.50
CA LYS A 38 4.21 -12.05 -8.05
C LYS A 38 4.67 -12.09 -6.59
N ARG A 39 5.64 -11.25 -6.22
CA ARG A 39 6.12 -11.15 -4.82
C ARG A 39 4.99 -10.81 -3.85
N ILE A 40 4.14 -9.85 -4.21
CA ILE A 40 2.97 -9.48 -3.41
C ILE A 40 2.01 -10.68 -3.31
N ALA A 41 1.71 -11.34 -4.42
CA ALA A 41 0.83 -12.52 -4.44
C ALA A 41 1.37 -13.67 -3.56
N ASP A 42 2.68 -13.93 -3.60
CA ASP A 42 3.33 -14.96 -2.78
C ASP A 42 3.31 -14.61 -1.27
N GLU A 43 3.48 -13.33 -0.91
CA GLU A 43 3.35 -12.86 0.48
C GLU A 43 1.92 -12.99 1.01
N PHE A 44 0.92 -12.65 0.19
CA PHE A 44 -0.49 -12.84 0.52
C PHE A 44 -0.83 -14.33 0.66
N ASP A 45 -0.37 -15.19 -0.25
CA ASP A 45 -0.58 -16.63 -0.16
C ASP A 45 -0.02 -17.21 1.16
N SER A 46 1.16 -16.74 1.57
CA SER A 46 1.78 -17.12 2.85
C SER A 46 0.95 -16.67 4.07
N VAL A 47 0.30 -15.51 3.99
CA VAL A 47 -0.64 -15.05 5.02
C VAL A 47 -1.87 -15.94 5.09
N PHE A 48 -2.48 -16.24 3.94
CA PHE A 48 -3.66 -17.08 3.88
C PHE A 48 -3.38 -18.53 4.30
N LEU A 49 -2.20 -19.06 4.00
CA LEU A 49 -1.77 -20.37 4.47
C LEU A 49 -1.73 -20.43 5.99
N ARG A 50 -1.14 -19.42 6.64
CA ARG A 50 -1.10 -19.33 8.12
C ARG A 50 -2.48 -19.15 8.74
N ALA A 51 -3.42 -18.57 8.00
CA ALA A 51 -4.82 -18.45 8.38
C ALA A 51 -5.66 -19.70 8.02
N GLU A 52 -5.01 -20.80 7.61
CA GLU A 52 -5.64 -22.08 7.29
C GLU A 52 -6.67 -22.01 6.16
N VAL A 53 -6.50 -21.05 5.24
CA VAL A 53 -7.36 -20.95 4.05
C VAL A 53 -7.06 -22.14 3.11
N PRO A 54 -8.10 -22.88 2.63
CA PRO A 54 -7.93 -24.02 1.74
C PRO A 54 -7.10 -23.69 0.50
N SER A 55 -6.26 -24.63 0.07
CA SER A 55 -5.34 -24.44 -1.06
C SER A 55 -6.04 -24.06 -2.37
N GLU A 56 -7.25 -24.58 -2.61
CA GLU A 56 -8.05 -24.25 -3.79
C GLU A 56 -8.43 -22.76 -3.83
N GLN A 57 -8.90 -22.22 -2.70
CA GLN A 57 -9.26 -20.80 -2.59
C GLN A 57 -8.02 -19.91 -2.72
N ARG A 58 -6.91 -20.31 -2.09
CA ARG A 58 -5.64 -19.59 -2.20
C ARG A 58 -5.11 -19.57 -3.63
N ALA A 59 -5.19 -20.69 -4.35
CA ALA A 59 -4.80 -20.77 -5.76
C ALA A 59 -5.63 -19.82 -6.65
N VAL A 60 -6.95 -19.73 -6.41
CA VAL A 60 -7.80 -18.77 -7.11
C VAL A 60 -7.34 -17.33 -6.82
N ILE A 61 -7.20 -16.96 -5.55
CA ILE A 61 -6.78 -15.61 -5.15
C ILE A 61 -5.42 -15.25 -5.76
N HIS A 62 -4.44 -16.15 -5.65
CA HIS A 62 -3.10 -15.96 -6.21
C HIS A 62 -3.16 -15.71 -7.72
N SER A 63 -3.92 -16.54 -8.45
CA SER A 63 -4.08 -16.39 -9.90
C SER A 63 -4.73 -15.07 -10.30
N GLU A 64 -5.73 -14.59 -9.54
CA GLU A 64 -6.37 -13.30 -9.78
C GLU A 64 -5.42 -12.13 -9.50
N MET A 65 -4.62 -12.22 -8.42
CA MET A 65 -3.61 -11.21 -8.12
C MET A 65 -2.56 -11.10 -9.23
N LEU A 66 -2.15 -12.22 -9.84
CA LEU A 66 -1.19 -12.24 -10.94
C LEU A 66 -1.70 -11.56 -12.22
N LYS A 67 -3.02 -11.43 -12.41
CA LYS A 67 -3.58 -10.65 -13.54
C LYS A 67 -3.29 -9.17 -13.43
N GLY A 68 -2.84 -8.70 -12.26
CA GLY A 68 -2.43 -7.33 -12.03
C GLY A 68 -3.60 -6.37 -11.85
N ARG A 69 -3.41 -5.13 -12.32
CA ARG A 69 -4.36 -4.03 -12.06
C ARG A 69 -5.60 -4.15 -12.93
N THR A 70 -6.76 -3.77 -12.38
CA THR A 70 -8.01 -3.70 -13.14
C THR A 70 -7.98 -2.58 -14.17
N LYS A 71 -8.86 -2.67 -15.18
CA LYS A 71 -9.04 -1.62 -16.20
C LYS A 71 -9.37 -0.24 -15.61
N HIS A 72 -9.93 -0.19 -14.40
CA HIS A 72 -10.27 1.05 -13.69
C HIS A 72 -9.13 1.61 -12.84
N SER A 73 -7.93 1.05 -12.93
CA SER A 73 -6.76 1.58 -12.26
C SER A 73 -6.39 2.96 -12.81
N THR A 74 -6.33 3.96 -11.93
CA THR A 74 -5.87 5.32 -12.24
C THR A 74 -4.35 5.46 -12.32
N SER A 75 -3.61 4.38 -12.04
CA SER A 75 -2.16 4.34 -11.89
C SER A 75 -1.35 4.74 -13.13
N HIS A 76 -1.98 4.89 -14.30
CA HIS A 76 -1.36 5.30 -15.57
C HIS A 76 -2.17 6.36 -16.31
N SER A 77 -3.01 7.12 -15.59
CA SER A 77 -3.68 8.26 -16.20
C SER A 77 -2.69 9.42 -16.37
N ASP A 78 -2.76 10.13 -17.50
CA ASP A 78 -1.93 11.31 -17.76
C ASP A 78 -2.03 12.36 -16.64
N VAL A 79 -3.23 12.45 -16.03
CA VAL A 79 -3.50 13.31 -14.88
C VAL A 79 -2.64 12.91 -13.68
N ARG A 80 -2.59 11.63 -13.33
CA ARG A 80 -1.77 11.13 -12.21
C ARG A 80 -0.30 11.40 -12.45
N ASP A 81 0.21 11.14 -13.65
CA ASP A 81 1.62 11.33 -13.98
C ASP A 81 2.02 12.81 -13.99
N ASN A 82 1.13 13.70 -14.43
CA ASN A 82 1.33 15.14 -14.35
C ASN A 82 1.37 15.64 -12.90
N ILE A 83 0.43 15.17 -12.06
CA ILE A 83 0.40 15.52 -10.63
C ILE A 83 1.66 15.01 -9.92
N GLU A 84 2.08 13.78 -10.16
CA GLU A 84 3.30 13.24 -9.56
C GLU A 84 4.54 14.06 -9.94
N LYS A 85 4.70 14.39 -11.23
CA LYS A 85 5.83 15.23 -11.69
C LYS A 85 5.84 16.60 -11.02
N LYS A 86 4.68 17.23 -10.89
CA LYS A 86 4.54 18.53 -10.21
C LYS A 86 4.87 18.42 -8.72
N LEU A 87 4.37 17.38 -8.06
CA LEU A 87 4.63 17.13 -6.65
C LEU A 87 6.12 16.91 -6.41
N LEU A 88 6.76 15.99 -7.13
CA LEU A 88 8.18 15.68 -6.99
C LEU A 88 9.11 16.85 -7.37
N GLY A 89 8.66 17.74 -8.27
CA GLY A 89 9.42 18.92 -8.70
C GLY A 89 9.28 20.14 -7.78
N ASP A 90 8.41 20.10 -6.77
CA ASP A 90 8.15 21.20 -5.85
C ASP A 90 8.60 20.83 -4.43
N GLU A 91 9.68 21.45 -3.96
CA GLU A 91 10.26 21.17 -2.64
C GLU A 91 9.29 21.48 -1.50
N TYR A 92 8.50 22.55 -1.63
CA TYR A 92 7.55 22.95 -0.60
C TYR A 92 6.45 21.88 -0.46
N LEU A 93 5.87 21.43 -1.58
CA LEU A 93 4.85 20.38 -1.56
C LEU A 93 5.40 19.04 -1.07
N MET A 94 6.60 18.64 -1.53
CA MET A 94 7.24 17.41 -1.04
C MET A 94 7.51 17.44 0.45
N ARG A 95 7.97 18.58 0.98
CA ARG A 95 8.20 18.72 2.43
C ARG A 95 6.92 18.51 3.23
N HIS A 96 5.79 19.06 2.76
CA HIS A 96 4.51 18.85 3.42
C HIS A 96 4.05 17.39 3.35
N LEU A 97 4.21 16.74 2.20
CA LEU A 97 3.91 15.32 2.04
C LEU A 97 4.75 14.45 2.99
N MET A 98 6.06 14.72 3.07
CA MET A 98 6.96 14.02 3.98
C MET A 98 6.57 14.25 5.44
N HIS A 99 6.24 15.47 5.85
CA HIS A 99 5.78 15.72 7.22
C HIS A 99 4.48 14.98 7.56
N MET A 100 3.57 14.81 6.61
CA MET A 100 2.35 14.02 6.83
C MET A 100 2.70 12.55 7.12
N TYR A 101 3.59 11.93 6.35
CA TYR A 101 3.84 10.48 6.43
C TYR A 101 5.14 10.07 7.13
N TYR A 102 5.95 11.00 7.63
CA TYR A 102 7.30 10.75 8.17
C TYR A 102 7.32 9.60 9.19
N TYR A 103 6.38 9.59 10.14
CA TYR A 103 6.32 8.55 11.15
C TYR A 103 5.96 7.17 10.58
N ASP A 104 5.15 7.09 9.52
CA ASP A 104 4.88 5.82 8.82
C ASP A 104 6.16 5.27 8.18
N PHE A 105 6.98 6.13 7.58
CA PHE A 105 8.26 5.70 6.99
C PHE A 105 9.19 5.06 8.04
N ILE A 106 9.26 5.63 9.25
CA ILE A 106 9.99 5.04 10.38
C ILE A 106 9.32 3.73 10.82
N GLU A 107 8.01 3.78 11.09
CA GLU A 107 7.25 2.70 11.71
C GLU A 107 7.27 1.40 10.86
N PHE A 108 7.26 1.56 9.54
CA PHE A 108 7.27 0.47 8.55
C PHE A 108 8.66 0.18 7.95
N GLY A 109 9.71 0.88 8.40
CA GLY A 109 11.10 0.65 8.01
C GLY A 109 11.36 0.87 6.52
N PHE A 110 10.97 2.04 6.02
CA PHE A 110 11.27 2.51 4.66
C PHE A 110 12.45 3.49 4.61
N ILE A 111 12.90 3.98 5.77
CA ILE A 111 14.08 4.83 5.97
C ILE A 111 14.94 4.27 7.09
#